data_AF-A0A964MFE3-F1
#
_entry.id   AF-A0A964MFE3-F1
#
_cell.length_a   1.000
_cell.length_b   1.000
_cell.length_c   1.000
_cell.angle_alpha   90.00
_cell.angle_beta   90.00
_cell.angle_gamma   90.00
#
_symmetry.space_group_name_H-M   'P 1'
#
loop_
_entity.id
_entity.type
_entity.pdbx_description
1 polymer ?
#
loop_
_entity_poly.entity_id
_entity_poly.type
_entity_poly.pdbx_seq_one_letter_code
_entity_poly.pdbx_strand_id
1 'polypeptide(L)'
;AYWEANMELTKITPELNLYDNDWPIWTHQEQLPPAKFIFDDEGRRGMAVDSLVSGGNIISGATVRRSMLFSKVRVHSYASVEDSVILPNVDIGEGAQLRKVIVDKRCRIPAGMEIGLNTAADKERFHVSKNGVTLVTPDMLGQPPY
;
A
#
# COMPACT_ATOMS: atom_id res chain seq x y z
N ALA A 1 -1.78 -10.56 12.86
CA ALA A 1 -2.84 -9.70 13.42
C ALA A 1 -3.12 -8.48 12.55
N TYR A 2 -2.45 -7.32 12.72
CA TYR A 2 -2.83 -6.07 12.03
C TYR A 2 -2.87 -6.18 10.49
N TRP A 3 -1.81 -6.72 9.88
CA TRP A 3 -1.76 -6.94 8.43
C TRP A 3 -2.88 -7.87 7.96
N GLU A 4 -3.06 -9.01 8.63
CA GLU A 4 -4.06 -10.03 8.27
C GLU A 4 -5.47 -9.46 8.28
N ALA A 5 -5.83 -8.69 9.31
CA ALA A 5 -7.15 -8.07 9.42
C ALA A 5 -7.44 -7.08 8.29
N ASN A 6 -6.44 -6.31 7.85
CA ASN A 6 -6.61 -5.41 6.71
C ASN A 6 -6.67 -6.20 5.39
N MET A 7 -5.85 -7.25 5.24
CA MET A 7 -5.88 -8.03 4.01
C MET A 7 -7.15 -8.86 3.83
N GLU A 8 -7.81 -9.24 4.91
CA GLU A 8 -9.11 -9.89 4.86
C GLU A 8 -10.12 -9.10 4.03
N LEU A 9 -10.08 -7.77 4.11
CA LEU A 9 -10.98 -6.87 3.40
C LEU A 9 -10.81 -6.90 1.87
N THR A 10 -9.66 -7.38 1.37
CA THR A 10 -9.41 -7.51 -0.08
C THR A 10 -10.01 -8.77 -0.70
N LYS A 11 -10.50 -9.70 0.11
CA LYS A 11 -11.13 -10.92 -0.39
C LYS A 11 -12.48 -10.62 -1.04
N ILE A 12 -12.92 -11.52 -1.92
CA ILE A 12 -14.22 -11.46 -2.60
C ILE A 12 -15.38 -11.38 -1.60
N THR A 13 -15.33 -12.18 -0.53
CA THR A 13 -16.29 -12.19 0.59
C THR A 13 -15.52 -12.00 1.89
N PRO A 14 -15.31 -10.76 2.35
CA PRO A 14 -14.62 -10.49 3.59
C PRO A 14 -15.49 -10.85 4.80
N GLU A 15 -14.86 -11.29 5.90
CA GLU A 15 -15.58 -11.55 7.16
C GLU A 15 -16.20 -10.28 7.75
N LEU A 16 -15.53 -9.13 7.60
CA LEU A 16 -16.06 -7.82 7.98
C LEU A 16 -16.69 -7.12 6.76
N ASN A 17 -18.01 -6.93 6.81
CA ASN A 17 -18.75 -6.22 5.77
C ASN A 17 -18.70 -4.69 5.99
N LEU A 18 -17.79 -4.01 5.32
CA LEU A 18 -17.72 -2.53 5.35
C LEU A 18 -18.81 -1.83 4.53
N TYR A 19 -19.62 -2.59 3.78
CA TYR A 19 -20.73 -2.09 2.98
C TYR A 19 -22.09 -2.28 3.68
N ASP A 20 -22.08 -2.66 4.96
CA ASP A 20 -23.28 -2.73 5.79
C ASP A 20 -23.80 -1.30 6.10
N ASN A 21 -25.05 -1.04 5.69
CA ASN A 21 -25.72 0.24 5.95
C ASN A 21 -26.62 0.21 7.18
N ASP A 22 -26.88 -0.96 7.77
CA ASP A 22 -27.70 -1.12 8.96
C ASP A 22 -26.89 -0.80 10.23
N TRP A 23 -25.57 -1.06 10.20
CA TRP A 23 -24.64 -0.72 11.28
C TRP A 23 -23.41 0.07 10.77
N PRO A 24 -23.59 1.35 10.40
CA PRO A 24 -22.51 2.13 9.79
C PRO A 24 -21.41 2.49 10.79
N ILE A 25 -20.16 2.46 10.33
CA ILE A 25 -18.99 2.91 11.11
C ILE A 25 -18.70 4.37 10.75
N TRP A 26 -18.88 5.28 11.72
CA TRP A 26 -18.56 6.69 11.52
C TRP A 26 -17.07 6.97 11.70
N THR A 27 -16.50 7.81 10.83
CA THR A 27 -15.12 8.29 10.95
C THR A 27 -14.97 9.68 10.31
N HIS A 28 -13.83 10.32 10.51
CA HIS A 28 -13.51 11.58 9.83
C HIS A 28 -13.20 11.32 8.34
N GLN A 29 -14.03 11.86 7.46
CA GLN A 29 -13.85 11.77 6.01
C GLN A 29 -13.36 13.11 5.44
N GLU A 30 -12.10 13.15 5.03
CA GLU A 30 -11.55 14.31 4.31
C GLU A 30 -12.13 14.39 2.89
N GLN A 31 -12.42 15.61 2.40
CA GLN A 31 -12.81 15.80 1.00
C GLN A 31 -11.60 15.64 0.09
N LEU A 32 -11.47 14.45 -0.50
CA LEU A 32 -10.37 14.10 -1.38
C LEU A 32 -10.81 13.95 -2.83
N PRO A 33 -9.92 14.20 -3.80
CA PRO A 33 -10.17 13.84 -5.19
C PRO A 33 -10.43 12.33 -5.35
N PRO A 34 -11.10 11.90 -6.43
CA PRO A 34 -11.20 10.49 -6.76
C PRO A 34 -9.83 9.83 -6.92
N ALA A 35 -9.76 8.52 -6.73
CA ALA A 35 -8.58 7.75 -7.09
C ALA A 35 -8.35 7.85 -8.61
N LYS A 36 -7.09 8.08 -8.99
CA LYS A 36 -6.69 8.28 -10.38
C LYS A 36 -5.75 7.16 -10.83
N PHE A 37 -6.10 6.50 -11.93
CA PHE A 37 -5.31 5.47 -12.59
C PHE A 37 -4.89 5.99 -13.96
N ILE A 38 -3.61 5.94 -14.29
CA ILE A 38 -3.08 6.45 -15.55
C ILE A 38 -2.05 5.50 -16.17
N PHE A 39 -1.90 5.64 -17.50
CA PHE A 39 -1.15 4.77 -18.41
C PHE A 39 -1.83 3.43 -18.69
N ASP A 40 -1.79 3.03 -19.96
CA ASP A 40 -2.33 1.78 -20.50
C ASP A 40 -1.41 1.22 -21.62
N ASP A 41 -0.13 1.56 -21.57
CA ASP A 41 0.85 1.12 -22.54
C ASP A 41 1.30 -0.32 -22.21
N GLU A 42 1.79 -1.05 -23.21
CA GLU A 42 2.40 -2.36 -22.99
C GLU A 42 3.60 -2.23 -22.02
N GLY A 43 3.55 -2.96 -20.91
CA GLY A 43 4.57 -2.88 -19.84
C GLY A 43 4.40 -1.70 -18.87
N ARG A 44 3.45 -0.77 -19.08
CA ARG A 44 3.17 0.35 -18.19
C ARG A 44 1.68 0.64 -18.10
N ARG A 45 1.03 0.03 -17.12
CA ARG A 45 -0.39 0.23 -16.84
C ARG A 45 -0.62 0.57 -15.37
N GLY A 46 -1.40 1.62 -15.12
CA GLY A 46 -1.89 1.92 -13.78
C GLY A 46 -3.11 1.06 -13.47
N MET A 47 -2.98 0.04 -12.62
CA MET A 47 -4.10 -0.83 -12.27
C MET A 47 -4.07 -1.27 -10.80
N ALA A 48 -5.25 -1.60 -10.28
CA ALA A 48 -5.44 -2.30 -9.01
C ALA A 48 -6.37 -3.50 -9.20
N VAL A 49 -5.96 -4.68 -8.71
CA VAL A 49 -6.73 -5.93 -8.81
C VAL A 49 -6.86 -6.55 -7.43
N ASP A 50 -8.07 -6.98 -7.07
CA ASP A 50 -8.39 -7.50 -5.72
C ASP A 50 -7.90 -6.54 -4.62
N SER A 51 -8.19 -5.25 -4.78
CA SER A 51 -7.53 -4.19 -4.00
C SER A 51 -8.52 -3.11 -3.58
N LEU A 52 -8.26 -2.52 -2.40
CA LEU A 52 -8.99 -1.36 -1.91
C LEU A 52 -8.14 -0.11 -2.09
N VAL A 53 -8.71 0.91 -2.75
CA VAL A 53 -8.01 2.15 -3.09
C VAL A 53 -8.85 3.33 -2.61
N SER A 54 -8.34 4.05 -1.61
CA SER A 54 -8.99 5.24 -1.06
C SER A 54 -8.85 6.49 -1.96
N GLY A 55 -9.60 7.54 -1.63
CA GLY A 55 -9.53 8.83 -2.31
C GLY A 55 -8.15 9.50 -2.22
N GLY A 56 -7.85 10.33 -3.21
CA GLY A 56 -6.59 11.07 -3.36
C GLY A 56 -5.42 10.23 -3.90
N ASN A 57 -5.63 8.94 -4.17
CA ASN A 57 -4.58 8.06 -4.65
C ASN A 57 -4.28 8.28 -6.14
N ILE A 58 -3.01 8.18 -6.52
CA ILE A 58 -2.57 8.23 -7.92
C ILE A 58 -1.73 6.99 -8.20
N ILE A 59 -2.25 6.09 -9.02
CA ILE A 59 -1.56 4.89 -9.48
C ILE A 59 -1.13 5.14 -10.93
N SER A 60 0.16 5.42 -11.09
CA SER A 60 0.73 5.95 -12.32
C SER A 60 1.61 4.92 -13.01
N GLY A 61 1.05 4.10 -13.89
CA GLY A 61 1.84 3.09 -14.62
C GLY A 61 2.41 2.01 -13.70
N ALA A 62 1.74 1.75 -12.60
CA ALA A 62 2.12 0.83 -11.53
C ALA A 62 1.05 -0.23 -11.31
N THR A 63 1.44 -1.38 -10.80
CA THR A 63 0.49 -2.46 -10.52
C THR A 63 0.32 -2.70 -9.04
N VAL A 64 -0.94 -2.66 -8.60
CA VAL A 64 -1.36 -2.96 -7.23
C VAL A 64 -2.19 -4.24 -7.22
N ARG A 65 -1.87 -5.21 -6.37
CA ARG A 65 -2.58 -6.49 -6.27
C ARG A 65 -2.79 -6.89 -4.82
N ARG A 66 -3.99 -7.38 -4.46
CA ARG A 66 -4.27 -7.91 -3.10
C ARG A 66 -3.77 -6.99 -2.00
N SER A 67 -4.00 -5.70 -2.19
CA SER A 67 -3.38 -4.63 -1.38
C SER A 67 -4.41 -3.57 -1.00
N MET A 68 -4.20 -2.96 0.16
CA MET A 68 -5.01 -1.86 0.67
C MET A 68 -4.19 -0.59 0.69
N LEU A 69 -4.62 0.42 -0.07
CA LEU A 69 -4.01 1.74 -0.11
C LEU A 69 -4.95 2.74 0.57
N PHE A 70 -4.50 3.29 1.69
CA PHE A 70 -5.15 4.40 2.35
C PHE A 70 -5.04 5.68 1.52
N SER A 71 -5.55 6.80 2.04
CA SER A 71 -5.67 8.07 1.31
C SER A 71 -4.34 8.71 0.93
N LYS A 72 -4.32 9.41 -0.21
CA LYS A 72 -3.19 10.22 -0.71
C LYS A 72 -1.90 9.44 -0.99
N VAL A 73 -2.02 8.16 -1.35
CA VAL A 73 -0.87 7.34 -1.76
C VAL A 73 -0.53 7.60 -3.22
N ARG A 74 0.77 7.76 -3.52
CA ARG A 74 1.29 7.86 -4.88
C ARG A 74 2.10 6.62 -5.20
N VAL A 75 1.80 6.00 -6.34
CA VAL A 75 2.53 4.85 -6.84
C VAL A 75 3.06 5.17 -8.23
N HIS A 76 4.38 5.29 -8.34
CA HIS A 76 5.08 5.73 -9.54
C HIS A 76 5.31 4.59 -10.53
N SER A 77 5.67 4.93 -11.77
CA SER A 77 5.76 3.99 -12.90
C SER A 77 6.57 2.75 -12.57
N TYR A 78 6.19 1.62 -13.15
CA TYR A 78 6.89 0.34 -13.03
C TYR A 78 6.97 -0.23 -11.61
N ALA A 79 6.43 0.47 -10.60
CA ALA A 79 6.36 -0.06 -9.26
C ALA A 79 5.31 -1.18 -9.17
N SER A 80 5.54 -2.11 -8.25
CA SER A 80 4.60 -3.17 -7.90
C SER A 80 4.34 -3.21 -6.40
N VAL A 81 3.07 -3.34 -6.03
CA VAL A 81 2.61 -3.46 -4.64
C VAL A 81 1.71 -4.67 -4.54
N GLU A 82 2.12 -5.65 -3.75
CA GLU A 82 1.44 -6.94 -3.64
C GLU A 82 1.27 -7.37 -2.18
N ASP A 83 0.09 -7.89 -1.81
CA ASP A 83 -0.16 -8.42 -0.46
C ASP A 83 0.16 -7.40 0.65
N SER A 84 -0.12 -6.11 0.45
CA SER A 84 0.43 -5.03 1.27
C SER A 84 -0.58 -4.02 1.78
N VAL A 85 -0.27 -3.41 2.93
CA VAL A 85 -1.06 -2.33 3.56
C VAL A 85 -0.24 -1.04 3.53
N ILE A 86 -0.74 -0.03 2.81
CA ILE A 86 -0.04 1.24 2.58
C ILE A 86 -0.80 2.36 3.28
N LEU A 87 -0.22 2.93 4.34
CA LEU A 87 -0.85 3.97 5.16
C LEU A 87 -0.89 5.34 4.44
N PRO A 88 -1.63 6.33 4.99
CA PRO A 88 -1.85 7.60 4.30
C PRO A 88 -0.57 8.36 3.92
N ASN A 89 -0.62 9.08 2.79
CA ASN A 89 0.44 9.96 2.28
C ASN A 89 1.78 9.28 1.95
N VAL A 90 1.78 7.96 1.69
CA VAL A 90 2.99 7.26 1.22
C VAL A 90 3.27 7.59 -0.24
N ASP A 91 4.54 7.77 -0.56
CA ASP A 91 5.05 7.98 -1.92
C ASP A 91 5.94 6.79 -2.29
N ILE A 92 5.55 6.02 -3.31
CA ILE A 92 6.24 4.81 -3.76
C ILE A 92 6.97 5.10 -5.07
N GLY A 93 8.30 5.20 -4.99
CA GLY A 93 9.17 5.55 -6.11
C GLY A 93 9.11 4.59 -7.31
N GLU A 94 9.59 5.08 -8.45
CA GLU A 94 9.60 4.36 -9.72
C GLU A 94 10.32 3.01 -9.60
N GLY A 95 9.72 1.94 -10.14
CA GLY A 95 10.30 0.60 -10.13
C GLY A 95 10.42 -0.06 -8.75
N ALA A 96 9.91 0.55 -7.67
CA ALA A 96 9.93 -0.08 -6.35
C ALA A 96 9.04 -1.34 -6.33
N GLN A 97 9.49 -2.37 -5.62
CA GLN A 97 8.79 -3.65 -5.51
C GLN A 97 8.52 -3.98 -4.05
N LEU A 98 7.24 -3.96 -3.70
CA LEU A 98 6.77 -4.16 -2.33
C LEU A 98 5.89 -5.40 -2.27
N ARG A 99 6.24 -6.36 -1.42
CA ARG A 99 5.44 -7.57 -1.19
C ARG A 99 5.28 -7.85 0.30
N LYS A 100 4.07 -8.12 0.77
CA LYS A 100 3.83 -8.50 2.17
C LYS A 100 4.36 -7.46 3.18
N VAL A 101 4.13 -6.18 2.90
CA VAL A 101 4.61 -5.07 3.73
C VAL A 101 3.47 -4.29 4.39
N ILE A 102 3.79 -3.66 5.52
CA ILE A 102 3.05 -2.52 6.07
C ILE A 102 3.97 -1.30 5.93
N VAL A 103 3.53 -0.29 5.17
CA VAL A 103 4.28 0.96 5.02
C VAL A 103 3.58 2.05 5.82
N ASP A 104 4.25 2.58 6.84
CA ASP A 104 3.70 3.62 7.72
C ASP A 104 3.48 4.95 6.97
N LYS A 105 2.62 5.79 7.54
CA LYS A 105 2.21 7.07 6.97
C LYS A 105 3.42 7.92 6.56
N ARG A 106 3.28 8.64 5.45
CA ARG A 106 4.27 9.62 4.95
C ARG A 106 5.64 9.04 4.55
N CYS A 107 5.82 7.71 4.55
CA CYS A 107 7.04 7.12 4.01
C CYS A 107 7.24 7.49 2.53
N ARG A 108 8.48 7.79 2.17
CA ARG A 108 8.90 7.93 0.76
C ARG A 108 9.78 6.75 0.39
N ILE A 109 9.24 5.76 -0.31
CA ILE A 109 10.01 4.61 -0.75
C ILE A 109 10.89 5.04 -1.93
N PRO A 110 12.23 4.88 -1.85
CA PRO A 110 13.13 5.19 -2.95
C PRO A 110 12.82 4.39 -4.23
N ALA A 111 13.19 4.96 -5.39
CA ALA A 111 13.09 4.27 -6.66
C ALA A 111 13.88 2.95 -6.66
N GLY A 112 13.32 1.91 -7.26
CA GLY A 112 13.92 0.58 -7.36
C GLY A 112 14.06 -0.17 -6.03
N MET A 113 13.57 0.37 -4.91
CA MET A 113 13.70 -0.30 -3.62
C MET A 113 12.84 -1.56 -3.58
N GLU A 114 13.46 -2.67 -3.18
CA GLU A 114 12.79 -3.95 -2.96
C GLU A 114 12.59 -4.20 -1.46
N ILE A 115 11.35 -4.48 -1.05
CA ILE A 115 10.98 -4.77 0.34
C ILE A 115 10.00 -5.95 0.36
N GLY A 116 10.29 -6.92 1.22
CA GLY A 116 9.50 -8.15 1.40
C GLY A 116 9.77 -9.22 0.34
N LEU A 117 10.83 -9.05 -0.45
CA LEU A 117 11.33 -10.03 -1.43
C LEU A 117 12.47 -10.89 -0.85
N ASN A 118 13.27 -10.32 0.06
CA ASN A 118 14.37 -11.02 0.73
C ASN A 118 14.32 -10.77 2.24
N THR A 119 13.79 -11.76 2.97
CA THR A 119 13.61 -11.68 4.42
C THR A 119 14.91 -11.44 5.20
N ALA A 120 16.07 -11.92 4.72
CA ALA A 120 17.34 -11.69 5.41
C ALA A 120 17.76 -10.22 5.28
N ALA A 121 17.77 -9.68 4.06
CA ALA A 121 18.08 -8.28 3.79
C ALA A 121 17.06 -7.31 4.41
N ASP A 122 15.80 -7.72 4.52
CA ASP A 122 14.77 -6.90 5.17
C ASP A 122 14.95 -6.83 6.68
N LYS A 123 15.40 -7.90 7.35
CA LYS A 123 15.67 -7.90 8.79
C LYS A 123 16.84 -7.00 9.18
N GLU A 124 17.75 -6.71 8.25
CA GLU A 124 18.85 -5.78 8.47
C GLU A 124 18.40 -4.31 8.44
N ARG A 125 17.30 -4.02 7.75
CA ARG A 125 16.83 -2.64 7.46
C ARG A 125 15.53 -2.28 8.18
N PHE A 126 14.67 -3.26 8.43
CA PHE A 126 13.28 -3.08 8.81
C PHE A 126 12.86 -4.06 9.91
N HIS A 127 11.68 -3.82 10.49
CA HIS A 127 11.08 -4.77 11.40
C HIS A 127 10.34 -5.87 10.64
N VAL A 128 10.80 -7.12 10.73
CA VAL A 128 10.13 -8.26 10.10
C VAL A 128 9.49 -9.16 11.16
N SER A 129 8.18 -9.34 11.04
CA SER A 129 7.41 -10.22 11.94
C SER A 129 7.74 -11.70 11.71
N LYS A 130 7.34 -12.56 12.67
CA LYS A 130 7.51 -14.03 12.57
C LYS A 130 6.84 -14.63 11.33
N ASN A 131 5.74 -14.04 10.86
CA ASN A 131 4.98 -14.50 9.70
C ASN A 131 5.52 -13.90 8.38
N GLY A 132 6.64 -13.17 8.42
CA GLY A 132 7.31 -12.61 7.24
C GLY A 132 6.68 -11.30 6.72
N VAL A 133 5.84 -10.63 7.51
CA VAL A 133 5.37 -9.27 7.18
C VAL A 133 6.43 -8.26 7.59
N THR A 134 6.82 -7.38 6.67
CA THR A 134 7.82 -6.32 6.90
C THR A 134 7.14 -4.98 7.19
N LEU A 135 7.45 -4.37 8.34
CA LEU A 135 7.02 -3.03 8.72
C LEU A 135 8.10 -2.02 8.34
N VAL A 136 7.71 -0.98 7.59
CA VAL A 136 8.58 0.11 7.15
C VAL A 136 8.09 1.42 7.78
N THR A 137 8.97 2.16 8.42
CA THR A 137 8.68 3.47 9.01
C THR A 137 9.59 4.57 8.43
N PRO A 138 9.23 5.87 8.55
CA PRO A 138 10.08 6.96 8.08
C PRO A 138 11.48 6.92 8.71
N ASP A 139 11.56 6.65 10.01
CA ASP A 139 12.83 6.57 10.75
C ASP A 139 13.76 5.48 10.18
N MET A 140 13.22 4.31 9.82
CA MET A 140 13.99 3.22 9.19
C MET A 140 14.53 3.61 7.81
N LEU A 141 13.86 4.54 7.13
CA LEU A 141 14.28 5.10 5.84
C LEU A 141 15.18 6.34 6.00
N GLY A 142 15.52 6.74 7.22
CA GLY A 142 16.32 7.95 7.50
C GLY A 142 15.57 9.25 7.17
N GLN A 143 14.24 9.24 7.22
CA GLN A 143 13.40 10.38 6.88
C GLN A 143 13.10 11.19 8.15
N PRO A 144 12.92 12.52 8.04
CA PRO A 144 12.66 13.35 9.20
C PRO A 144 11.36 12.90 9.89
N PRO A 145 11.36 12.79 11.24
CA PRO A 145 10.12 12.72 11.98
C PRO A 145 9.35 14.02 11.74
N TYR A 146 8.03 13.86 11.67
CA TYR A 146 7.04 14.90 11.37
C TYR A 146 7.16 16.17 12.21
#